data_AF-A0A358NAA3-F1
#
_entry.id   AF-A0A358NAA3-F1
#
_cell.length_a   1.000
_cell.length_b   1.000
_cell.length_c   1.000
_cell.angle_alpha   90.00
_cell.angle_beta   90.00
_cell.angle_gamma   90.00
#
_symmetry.space_group_name_H-M   'P 1'
#
loop_
_entity.id
_entity.type
_entity.pdbx_description
1 polymer ?
#
loop_
_entity_poly.entity_id
_entity_poly.type
_entity_poly.pdbx_seq_one_letter_code
_entity_poly.pdbx_strand_id
1 'polypeptide(L)'
;MQRFLAAPLLLVLFLPALHAADPVVPVFKDGEAQIVDGFKDSDFWIRHDLWVETEFDTDGDGNLDRMHVSVTRPRQTDTEGLKLPVIYVSSPYFAGTGSTAAEHFWDPKQELGTEPTERTHGPGVVRKGKRPIISRTHLDQWVPRGYIVV
;
A
#
# COMPACT_ATOMS: atom_id res chain seq x y z
N MET A 1 68.39 47.12 5.96
CA MET A 1 67.21 46.66 5.18
C MET A 1 66.93 45.20 5.54
N GLN A 2 66.08 44.94 6.54
CA GLN A 2 65.69 43.59 6.95
C GLN A 2 64.45 43.15 6.16
N ARG A 3 64.56 42.06 5.39
CA ARG A 3 63.45 41.44 4.66
C ARG A 3 62.85 40.34 5.54
N PHE A 4 61.62 40.50 5.99
CA PHE A 4 60.85 39.46 6.65
C PHE A 4 60.26 38.52 5.59
N LEU A 5 60.62 37.23 5.64
CA LEU A 5 60.00 36.17 4.86
C LEU A 5 58.77 35.67 5.62
N ALA A 6 57.57 35.99 5.13
CA ALA A 6 56.33 35.42 5.63
C ALA A 6 56.12 34.04 5.00
N ALA A 7 56.15 32.98 5.81
CA ALA A 7 55.78 31.63 5.38
C ALA A 7 54.26 31.46 5.49
N PRO A 8 53.54 31.04 4.43
CA PRO A 8 52.11 30.81 4.52
C PRO A 8 51.83 29.52 5.29
N LEU A 9 51.05 29.62 6.36
CA LEU A 9 50.55 28.47 7.13
C LEU A 9 49.35 27.87 6.38
N LEU A 10 49.54 26.71 5.74
CA LEU A 10 48.49 25.99 5.03
C LEU A 10 47.61 25.23 6.04
N LEU A 11 46.41 25.74 6.31
CA LEU A 11 45.41 25.09 7.15
C LEU A 11 44.66 24.03 6.32
N VAL A 12 44.98 22.75 6.52
CA VAL A 12 44.26 21.64 5.88
C VAL A 12 43.02 21.30 6.72
N LEU A 13 41.85 21.70 6.24
CA LEU A 13 40.55 21.32 6.80
C LEU A 13 40.28 19.83 6.47
N PHE A 14 40.37 18.96 7.48
CA PHE A 14 39.84 17.60 7.38
C PHE A 14 38.32 17.65 7.45
N LEU A 15 37.66 17.65 6.28
CA LEU A 15 36.23 17.39 6.17
C LEU A 15 36.02 15.88 6.40
N PRO A 16 35.19 15.46 7.37
CA PRO A 16 34.84 14.06 7.48
C PRO A 16 34.12 13.64 6.21
N ALA A 17 34.60 12.58 5.57
CA ALA A 17 33.88 11.98 4.46
C ALA A 17 32.52 11.50 4.97
N LEU A 18 31.44 12.09 4.47
CA LEU A 18 30.08 11.58 4.67
C LEU A 18 30.03 10.22 3.98
N HIS A 19 30.18 9.14 4.74
CA HIS A 19 29.86 7.81 4.24
C HIS A 19 28.35 7.76 4.03
N ALA A 20 27.93 7.57 2.78
CA ALA A 20 26.57 7.17 2.50
C ALA A 20 26.30 5.87 3.26
N ALA A 21 25.18 5.80 3.97
CA ALA A 21 24.75 4.55 4.59
C ALA A 21 24.56 3.49 3.51
N ASP A 22 24.89 2.24 3.83
CA ASP A 22 24.69 1.12 2.91
C ASP A 22 23.20 1.03 2.50
N PRO A 23 22.89 0.71 1.23
CA PRO A 23 21.51 0.57 0.77
C PRO A 23 20.73 -0.46 1.58
N VAL A 24 19.47 -0.17 1.88
CA VAL A 24 18.62 -1.11 2.61
C VAL A 24 18.06 -2.13 1.64
N VAL A 25 18.35 -3.41 1.87
CA VAL A 25 17.91 -4.51 0.99
C VAL A 25 17.13 -5.59 1.77
N PRO A 26 16.25 -6.36 1.10
CA PRO A 26 15.63 -7.54 1.72
C PRO A 26 16.66 -8.55 2.21
N VAL A 27 16.37 -9.18 3.35
CA VAL A 27 17.23 -10.19 3.97
C VAL A 27 16.47 -11.51 4.06
N PHE A 28 17.14 -12.61 3.73
CA PHE A 28 16.58 -13.96 3.81
C PHE A 28 17.42 -14.83 4.73
N LYS A 29 16.76 -15.65 5.56
CA LYS A 29 17.40 -16.64 6.43
C LYS A 29 16.59 -17.93 6.38
N ASP A 30 17.27 -19.06 6.20
CA ASP A 30 16.66 -20.39 6.13
C ASP A 30 15.51 -20.49 5.10
N GLY A 31 15.59 -19.70 4.02
CA GLY A 31 14.57 -19.64 2.96
C GLY A 31 13.43 -18.65 3.20
N GLU A 32 13.42 -17.92 4.32
CA GLU A 32 12.34 -17.00 4.70
C GLU A 32 12.77 -15.53 4.67
N ALA A 33 11.87 -14.64 4.23
CA ALA A 33 12.08 -13.20 4.27
C ALA A 33 12.02 -12.67 5.72
N GLN A 34 13.05 -11.92 6.10
CA GLN A 34 13.23 -11.40 7.45
C GLN A 34 12.77 -9.95 7.56
N ILE A 35 12.43 -9.52 8.78
CA ILE A 35 12.17 -8.11 9.05
C ILE A 35 13.48 -7.34 8.94
N VAL A 36 13.46 -6.25 8.17
CA VAL A 36 14.59 -5.36 7.98
C VAL A 36 14.30 -4.02 8.67
N ASP A 37 15.23 -3.56 9.51
CA ASP A 37 15.06 -2.34 10.31
C ASP A 37 14.76 -1.10 9.45
N GLY A 38 15.32 -1.01 8.24
CA GLY A 38 15.02 0.10 7.33
C GLY A 38 13.60 0.06 6.75
N PHE A 39 12.91 -1.07 6.75
CA PHE A 39 11.55 -1.20 6.24
C PHE A 39 10.47 -1.20 7.32
N LYS A 40 10.83 -1.45 8.59
CA LYS A 40 9.83 -1.74 9.63
C LYS A 40 9.06 -0.53 10.14
N ASP A 41 9.60 0.68 10.00
CA ASP A 41 8.97 1.90 10.51
C ASP A 41 7.84 2.37 9.59
N SER A 42 6.61 2.20 10.08
CA SER A 42 5.39 2.46 9.32
C SER A 42 5.12 3.95 9.05
N ASP A 43 5.76 4.85 9.80
CA ASP A 43 5.66 6.31 9.59
C ASP A 43 6.36 6.72 8.30
N PHE A 44 7.32 5.92 7.85
CA PHE A 44 8.04 6.12 6.60
C PHE A 44 7.50 5.29 5.43
N TRP A 45 6.38 4.58 5.59
CA TRP A 45 5.75 3.91 4.46
C TRP A 45 5.00 4.89 3.58
N ILE A 46 5.23 4.78 2.28
CA ILE A 46 4.49 5.49 1.25
C ILE A 46 3.18 4.75 1.03
N ARG A 47 2.06 5.49 1.08
CA ARG A 47 0.69 4.94 0.92
C ARG A 47 -0.03 5.69 -0.19
N HIS A 48 -0.54 4.96 -1.18
CA HIS A 48 -1.31 5.49 -2.29
C HIS A 48 -2.77 5.04 -2.20
N ASP A 49 -3.68 5.94 -2.60
CA ASP A 49 -5.12 5.73 -2.72
C ASP A 49 -5.47 5.98 -4.19
N LEU A 50 -5.64 4.91 -4.96
CA LEU A 50 -5.68 4.93 -6.43
C LEU A 50 -6.99 4.38 -6.97
N TRP A 51 -7.21 4.65 -8.26
CA TRP A 51 -8.26 4.07 -9.08
C TRP A 51 -7.63 3.54 -10.36
N VAL A 52 -7.79 2.24 -10.60
CA VAL A 52 -7.30 1.58 -11.81
C VAL A 52 -8.49 1.33 -12.73
N GLU A 53 -8.37 1.75 -13.97
CA GLU A 53 -9.36 1.50 -15.01
C GLU A 53 -9.34 0.02 -15.44
N THR A 54 -10.52 -0.54 -15.61
CA THR A 54 -10.72 -1.93 -16.05
C THR A 54 -10.87 -1.99 -17.56
N GLU A 55 -11.09 -3.19 -18.11
CA GLU A 55 -11.34 -3.40 -19.54
C GLU A 55 -12.83 -3.57 -19.86
N PHE A 56 -13.72 -3.30 -18.89
CA PHE A 56 -15.16 -3.52 -19.03
C PHE A 56 -15.99 -2.38 -18.43
N ASP A 57 -17.25 -2.30 -18.83
CA ASP A 57 -18.26 -1.35 -18.34
C ASP A 57 -19.46 -2.17 -17.84
N THR A 58 -19.60 -2.32 -16.51
CA THR A 58 -20.65 -3.18 -15.93
C THR A 58 -21.95 -2.47 -15.64
N ASP A 59 -21.94 -1.14 -15.52
CA ASP A 59 -23.15 -0.35 -15.29
C ASP A 59 -23.72 0.29 -16.57
N GLY A 60 -23.00 0.18 -17.69
CA GLY A 60 -23.45 0.57 -19.02
C GLY A 60 -23.44 2.08 -19.23
N ASP A 61 -22.65 2.84 -18.47
CA ASP A 61 -22.59 4.30 -18.56
C ASP A 61 -21.73 4.82 -19.73
N GLY A 62 -21.06 3.93 -20.45
CA GLY A 62 -20.20 4.22 -21.59
C GLY A 62 -18.74 4.50 -21.22
N ASN A 63 -18.38 4.46 -19.94
CA ASN A 63 -17.01 4.53 -19.44
C ASN A 63 -16.59 3.18 -18.86
N LEU A 64 -15.29 2.85 -18.95
CA LEU A 64 -14.78 1.64 -18.31
C LEU A 64 -14.82 1.80 -16.78
N ASP A 65 -15.17 0.72 -16.09
CA ASP A 65 -15.24 0.70 -14.64
C ASP A 65 -13.87 1.02 -14.04
N ARG A 66 -13.86 1.66 -12.87
CA ARG A 66 -12.62 1.89 -12.10
C ARG A 66 -12.68 1.18 -10.77
N MET A 67 -11.63 0.43 -10.46
CA MET A 67 -11.47 -0.27 -9.19
C MET A 67 -10.55 0.50 -8.24
N HIS A 68 -10.96 0.59 -6.98
CA HIS A 68 -10.13 1.17 -5.92
C HIS A 68 -8.93 0.26 -5.64
N VAL A 69 -7.73 0.85 -5.58
CA VAL A 69 -6.49 0.15 -5.27
C VAL A 69 -5.72 0.94 -4.22
N SER A 70 -5.27 0.27 -3.16
CA SER A 70 -4.28 0.85 -2.25
C SER A 70 -2.90 0.30 -2.56
N VAL A 71 -1.85 1.10 -2.43
CA VAL A 71 -0.48 0.60 -2.55
C VAL A 71 0.31 1.10 -1.37
N THR A 72 0.94 0.19 -0.62
CA THR A 72 1.86 0.55 0.46
C THR A 72 3.24 -0.03 0.21
N ARG A 73 4.25 0.82 0.26
CA ARG A 73 5.65 0.47 -0.03
C ARG A 73 6.62 1.21 0.89
N PRO A 74 7.80 0.64 1.18
CA PRO A 74 8.81 1.33 1.97
C PRO A 74 9.42 2.49 1.18
N ARG A 75 9.84 3.56 1.87
CA ARG A 75 10.36 4.80 1.23
C ARG A 75 11.55 4.58 0.30
N GLN A 76 12.31 3.51 0.50
CA GLN A 76 13.48 3.14 -0.30
C GLN A 76 13.14 2.92 -1.77
N THR A 77 11.88 2.60 -2.08
CA THR A 77 11.40 2.52 -3.46
C THR A 77 11.43 3.88 -4.18
N ASP A 78 11.37 5.00 -3.46
CA ASP A 78 11.56 6.37 -3.98
C ASP A 78 12.98 6.90 -3.74
N THR A 79 13.56 6.68 -2.54
CA THR A 79 14.84 7.31 -2.16
C THR A 79 16.07 6.59 -2.71
N GLU A 80 16.01 5.27 -2.89
CA GLU A 80 17.13 4.43 -3.33
C GLU A 80 16.84 3.76 -4.69
N GLY A 81 15.65 3.98 -5.26
CA GLY A 81 15.21 3.32 -6.49
C GLY A 81 14.99 1.81 -6.34
N LEU A 82 14.90 1.31 -5.10
CA LEU A 82 14.78 -0.10 -4.79
C LEU A 82 13.52 -0.70 -5.43
N LYS A 83 13.68 -1.81 -6.14
CA LYS A 83 12.57 -2.60 -6.68
C LYS A 83 12.29 -3.78 -5.77
N LEU A 84 11.03 -3.96 -5.41
CA LEU A 84 10.58 -5.00 -4.49
C LEU A 84 9.44 -5.80 -5.12
N PRO A 85 9.30 -7.09 -4.78
CA PRO A 85 8.16 -7.89 -5.18
C PRO A 85 6.85 -7.36 -4.58
N VAL A 86 5.73 -7.68 -5.24
CA VAL A 86 4.38 -7.28 -4.84
C VAL A 86 3.64 -8.48 -4.26
N ILE A 87 3.00 -8.28 -3.11
CA ILE A 87 1.92 -9.12 -2.61
C ILE A 87 0.60 -8.44 -2.98
N TYR A 88 -0.07 -8.98 -3.98
CA TYR A 88 -1.37 -8.49 -4.46
C TYR A 88 -2.49 -9.23 -3.75
N VAL A 89 -3.42 -8.50 -3.12
CA VAL A 89 -4.57 -9.05 -2.42
C VAL A 89 -5.84 -8.44 -2.98
N SER A 90 -6.67 -9.27 -3.60
CA SER A 90 -8.01 -8.87 -4.04
C SER A 90 -9.05 -9.40 -3.06
N SER A 91 -9.92 -8.50 -2.57
CA SER A 91 -11.05 -8.88 -1.74
C SER A 91 -12.22 -7.93 -1.97
N PRO A 92 -13.42 -8.47 -2.29
CA PRO A 92 -14.62 -7.64 -2.45
C PRO A 92 -15.07 -7.00 -1.13
N TYR A 93 -14.49 -7.42 0.00
CA TYR A 93 -14.90 -6.99 1.33
C TYR A 93 -14.08 -5.82 1.88
N PHE A 94 -13.03 -5.38 1.19
CA PHE A 94 -12.15 -4.32 1.67
C PHE A 94 -12.83 -2.94 1.80
N ALA A 95 -13.85 -2.68 0.98
CA ALA A 95 -14.65 -1.47 1.08
C ALA A 95 -15.73 -1.54 2.19
N GLY A 96 -15.94 -2.70 2.81
CA GLY A 96 -17.04 -3.00 3.71
C GLY A 96 -18.02 -4.00 3.10
N THR A 97 -19.05 -4.36 3.86
CA THR A 97 -20.11 -5.28 3.43
C THR A 97 -21.47 -4.57 3.43
N GLY A 98 -22.41 -5.08 2.65
CA GLY A 98 -23.82 -4.70 2.78
C GLY A 98 -24.43 -5.12 4.12
N SER A 99 -25.68 -4.73 4.34
CA SER A 99 -26.44 -5.15 5.53
C SER A 99 -26.63 -6.67 5.58
N THR A 100 -26.54 -7.23 6.78
CA THR A 100 -26.84 -8.65 7.06
C THR A 100 -28.20 -8.82 7.76
N ALA A 101 -29.04 -7.79 7.72
CA ALA A 101 -30.36 -7.82 8.34
C ALA A 101 -31.31 -8.76 7.57
N ALA A 102 -32.12 -9.53 8.31
CA ALA A 102 -32.90 -10.65 7.79
C ALA A 102 -33.90 -10.22 6.71
N GLU A 103 -34.46 -9.01 6.86
CA GLU A 103 -35.44 -8.40 5.96
C GLU A 103 -34.94 -8.17 4.52
N HIS A 104 -33.62 -8.20 4.32
CA HIS A 104 -33.00 -8.04 2.99
C HIS A 104 -32.75 -9.35 2.26
N PHE A 105 -32.96 -10.48 2.92
CA PHE A 105 -32.87 -11.80 2.30
C PHE A 105 -34.24 -12.26 1.79
N TRP A 106 -34.23 -13.26 0.91
CA TRP A 106 -35.45 -13.93 0.48
C TRP A 106 -36.01 -14.78 1.63
N ASP A 107 -37.34 -14.79 1.79
CA ASP A 107 -37.98 -15.75 2.70
C ASP A 107 -37.91 -17.16 2.09
N PRO A 108 -37.25 -18.12 2.75
CA PRO A 108 -37.18 -19.49 2.25
C PRO A 108 -38.52 -20.23 2.29
N LYS A 109 -39.54 -19.71 3.00
CA LYS A 109 -40.87 -20.33 3.12
C LYS A 109 -41.76 -19.97 1.93
N GLN A 110 -41.46 -20.57 0.79
CA GLN A 110 -42.29 -20.44 -0.43
C GLN A 110 -42.46 -21.78 -1.15
N GLU A 111 -43.52 -21.88 -1.96
CA GLU A 111 -43.76 -23.05 -2.82
C GLU A 111 -42.78 -23.11 -4.00
N LEU A 112 -42.48 -24.31 -4.47
CA LEU A 112 -41.56 -24.50 -5.58
C LEU A 112 -42.21 -24.11 -6.91
N GLY A 113 -41.50 -23.33 -7.72
CA GLY A 113 -41.95 -22.91 -9.05
C GLY A 113 -42.98 -21.77 -9.04
N THR A 114 -43.36 -21.26 -7.87
CA THR A 114 -44.16 -20.05 -7.76
C THR A 114 -43.28 -18.80 -7.78
N GLU A 115 -43.85 -17.67 -8.21
CA GLU A 115 -43.17 -16.39 -8.15
C GLU A 115 -42.96 -15.96 -6.68
N PRO A 116 -41.73 -15.64 -6.26
CA PRO A 116 -41.45 -15.23 -4.89
C PRO A 116 -42.04 -13.84 -4.60
N THR A 117 -42.39 -13.60 -3.34
CA THR A 117 -42.68 -12.23 -2.89
C THR A 117 -41.39 -11.40 -2.98
N GLU A 118 -41.49 -10.20 -3.55
CA GLU A 118 -40.33 -9.31 -3.69
C GLU A 118 -39.70 -8.99 -2.33
N ARG A 119 -38.37 -9.13 -2.25
CA ARG A 119 -37.61 -8.83 -1.04
C ARG A 119 -37.39 -7.33 -0.86
N THR A 120 -37.15 -6.90 0.38
CA THR A 120 -36.75 -5.51 0.63
C THR A 120 -35.28 -5.34 0.27
N HIS A 121 -34.97 -4.46 -0.67
CA HIS A 121 -33.56 -4.17 -1.02
C HIS A 121 -32.83 -3.47 0.13
N GLY A 122 -31.59 -3.90 0.38
CA GLY A 122 -30.70 -3.23 1.33
C GLY A 122 -30.38 -1.80 0.91
N PRO A 123 -30.06 -0.90 1.85
CA PRO A 123 -29.58 0.43 1.51
C PRO A 123 -28.31 0.32 0.64
N GLY A 124 -28.18 1.22 -0.33
CA GLY A 124 -26.99 1.30 -1.16
C GLY A 124 -25.73 1.50 -0.31
N VAL A 125 -24.63 0.86 -0.71
CA VAL A 125 -23.35 1.01 0.01
C VAL A 125 -22.80 2.41 -0.25
N VAL A 126 -22.73 3.23 0.81
CA VAL A 126 -22.13 4.56 0.73
C VAL A 126 -20.61 4.42 0.78
N ARG A 127 -19.94 4.85 -0.30
CA ARG A 127 -18.48 4.84 -0.37
C ARG A 127 -17.90 5.73 0.74
N LYS A 128 -17.03 5.15 1.56
CA LYS A 128 -16.14 5.91 2.46
C LYS A 128 -15.02 6.52 1.62
N GLY A 129 -14.81 7.84 1.70
CA GLY A 129 -13.92 8.65 0.85
C GLY A 129 -12.52 8.09 0.57
N LYS A 130 -11.46 8.65 1.18
CA LYS A 130 -10.09 8.14 0.99
C LYS A 130 -9.83 6.93 1.88
N ARG A 131 -9.22 5.87 1.34
CA ARG A 131 -8.86 4.66 2.09
C ARG A 131 -7.48 4.13 1.68
N PRO A 132 -6.39 4.86 2.02
CA PRO A 132 -5.03 4.48 1.65
C PRO A 132 -4.50 3.23 2.38
N ILE A 133 -5.23 2.71 3.37
CA ILE A 133 -4.89 1.48 4.09
C ILE A 133 -6.08 0.53 3.99
N ILE A 134 -5.90 -0.54 3.21
CA ILE A 134 -6.91 -1.58 3.04
C ILE A 134 -6.83 -2.64 4.15
N SER A 135 -5.64 -3.11 4.51
CA SER A 135 -5.46 -4.14 5.54
C SER A 135 -4.16 -3.97 6.33
N ARG A 136 -4.27 -3.50 7.58
CA ARG A 136 -3.08 -3.33 8.46
C ARG A 136 -2.32 -4.64 8.63
N THR A 137 -3.03 -5.75 8.82
CA THR A 137 -2.40 -7.08 9.00
C THR A 137 -1.47 -7.44 7.85
N HIS A 138 -1.89 -7.22 6.59
CA HIS A 138 -1.02 -7.49 5.44
C HIS A 138 0.16 -6.52 5.38
N LEU A 139 -0.07 -5.24 5.69
CA LEU A 139 1.00 -4.24 5.70
C LEU A 139 2.08 -4.58 6.73
N ASP A 140 1.67 -4.85 7.97
CA ASP A 140 2.56 -5.15 9.10
C ASP A 140 3.31 -6.47 8.89
N GLN A 141 2.70 -7.41 8.17
CA GLN A 141 3.35 -8.67 7.84
C GLN A 141 4.40 -8.50 6.75
N TRP A 142 4.08 -7.82 5.65
CA TRP A 142 4.86 -7.92 4.41
C TRP A 142 5.78 -6.73 4.15
N VAL A 143 5.38 -5.51 4.51
CA VAL A 143 6.20 -4.31 4.24
C VAL A 143 7.53 -4.34 4.99
N PRO A 144 7.59 -4.68 6.30
CA PRO A 144 8.87 -4.82 7.01
C PRO A 144 9.80 -5.89 6.43
N ARG A 145 9.28 -6.82 5.63
CA ARG A 145 10.03 -7.91 4.99
C ARG A 145 10.51 -7.59 3.57
N GLY A 146 10.29 -6.35 3.11
CA GLY A 146 10.71 -5.92 1.78
C GLY A 146 9.74 -6.32 0.67
N TYR A 147 8.43 -6.29 0.95
CA TYR A 147 7.39 -6.45 -0.09
C TYR A 147 6.54 -5.19 -0.19
N ILE A 148 6.05 -4.92 -1.39
CA ILE A 148 4.99 -3.94 -1.63
C ILE A 148 3.65 -4.66 -1.48
N VAL A 149 2.70 -4.04 -0.79
CA VAL A 149 1.34 -4.58 -0.66
C VAL A 149 0.39 -3.77 -1.52
N VAL A 150 -0.37 -4.47 -2.36
CA VAL A 150 -1.42 -3.92 -3.23
C VAL A 150 -2.76 -4.53 -2.85
#